data_AF-A0A8T5NJX4-F1
#
_entry.id   AF-A0A8T5NJX4-F1
#
_cell.length_a   1.000
_cell.length_b   1.000
_cell.length_c   1.000
_cell.angle_alpha   90.00
_cell.angle_beta   90.00
_cell.angle_gamma   90.00
#
_symmetry.space_group_name_H-M   'P 1'
#
loop_
_entity.id
_entity.type
_entity.pdbx_description
1 polymer ?
#
loop_
_entity_poly.entity_id
_entity_poly.type
_entity_poly.pdbx_seq_one_letter_code
_entity_poly.pdbx_strand_id
1 'polypeptide(L)'
;MKKIASHDEIDIFAPESSRFSFLKSPYAAHKTHSAVDIYYGDFGSDALSPVDGEVIDIKSFDTPTPFKDWNSKEYVIAIRQNEQVIKILHVKPDVMPSDAISKGDRIGTFIHNGYFIFWNDPVMHVEVRKQGDYLRASNNMRLTPNIEWSRLPSSKTLELECQVEETNKSDPSEIRRWTTLCW
;
A
#
# COMPACT_ATOMS: atom_id res chain seq x y z
N MET A 1 -5.41 15.93 1.00
CA MET A 1 -4.93 14.73 1.72
C MET A 1 -5.98 14.44 2.76
N LYS A 2 -6.61 13.26 2.71
CA LYS A 2 -7.64 12.83 3.64
C LYS A 2 -7.10 11.76 4.58
N LYS A 3 -7.54 11.77 5.84
CA LYS A 3 -7.22 10.72 6.81
C LYS A 3 -7.96 9.44 6.42
N ILE A 4 -7.22 8.34 6.23
CA ILE A 4 -7.78 7.04 5.83
C ILE A 4 -7.71 5.99 6.94
N ALA A 5 -6.79 6.15 7.90
CA ALA A 5 -6.60 5.21 8.99
C ALA A 5 -5.89 5.88 10.17
N SER A 6 -5.89 5.22 11.32
CA SER A 6 -5.02 5.60 12.45
C SER A 6 -4.61 4.40 13.31
N HIS A 7 -3.53 4.57 14.07
CA HIS A 7 -3.15 3.69 15.18
C HIS A 7 -2.62 4.57 16.31
N ASP A 8 -3.24 4.48 17.49
CA ASP A 8 -3.01 5.42 18.59
C ASP A 8 -3.07 6.88 18.13
N GLU A 9 -1.96 7.62 18.25
CA GLU A 9 -1.82 9.03 17.85
C GLU A 9 -1.34 9.22 16.39
N ILE A 10 -1.06 8.13 15.68
CA ILE A 10 -0.56 8.17 14.31
C ILE A 10 -1.72 8.13 13.33
N ASP A 11 -1.86 9.21 12.56
CA ASP A 11 -2.84 9.34 11.50
C ASP A 11 -2.20 9.10 10.13
N ILE A 12 -2.81 8.23 9.33
CA ILE A 12 -2.37 7.90 7.98
C ILE A 12 -3.26 8.64 6.98
N PHE A 13 -2.63 9.38 6.07
CA PHE A 13 -3.29 10.18 5.05
C PHE A 13 -3.05 9.62 3.64
N ALA A 14 -3.95 9.95 2.74
CA ALA A 14 -3.81 9.66 1.32
C ALA A 14 -4.39 10.80 0.46
N PRO A 15 -4.05 10.88 -0.84
CA PRO A 15 -4.70 11.80 -1.76
C PRO A 15 -6.23 11.61 -1.81
N GLU A 16 -6.99 12.67 -2.13
CA GLU A 16 -8.46 12.62 -2.10
C GLU A 16 -9.05 11.54 -3.03
N SER A 17 -8.49 11.41 -4.23
CA SER A 17 -8.91 10.45 -5.27
C SER A 17 -8.32 9.04 -5.07
N SER A 18 -7.53 8.82 -4.03
CA SER A 18 -6.92 7.52 -3.76
C SER A 18 -7.96 6.46 -3.37
N ARG A 19 -7.67 5.22 -3.75
CA ARG A 19 -8.32 4.01 -3.23
C ARG A 19 -7.41 3.41 -2.17
N PHE A 20 -7.96 2.71 -1.17
CA PHE A 20 -7.15 1.99 -0.19
C PHE A 20 -7.80 0.68 0.23
N SER A 21 -6.98 -0.26 0.69
CA SER A 21 -7.44 -1.57 1.18
C SER A 21 -6.61 -2.05 2.37
N PHE A 22 -7.27 -2.63 3.36
CA PHE A 22 -6.60 -3.28 4.50
C PHE A 22 -6.42 -4.79 4.29
N LEU A 23 -7.01 -5.36 3.24
CA LEU A 23 -7.22 -6.81 3.13
C LEU A 23 -6.80 -7.42 1.79
N LYS A 24 -6.40 -6.60 0.81
CA LYS A 24 -6.14 -7.09 -0.56
C LYS A 24 -4.97 -8.06 -0.65
N SER A 25 -3.94 -7.85 0.15
CA SER A 25 -2.68 -8.59 0.03
C SER A 25 -2.62 -9.77 1.02
N PRO A 26 -2.08 -10.94 0.64
CA PRO A 26 -2.03 -12.14 1.50
C PRO A 26 -0.94 -12.07 2.59
N TYR A 27 -0.19 -10.97 2.66
CA TYR A 27 0.92 -10.79 3.60
C TYR A 27 0.46 -10.69 5.05
N ALA A 28 1.34 -11.08 5.97
CA ALA A 28 1.01 -11.27 7.38
C ALA A 28 0.38 -10.03 8.04
N ALA A 29 0.84 -8.83 7.69
CA ALA A 29 0.31 -7.58 8.24
C ALA A 29 -1.16 -7.32 7.86
N HIS A 30 -1.63 -7.79 6.71
CA HIS A 30 -3.04 -7.67 6.32
C HIS A 30 -3.94 -8.66 7.07
N LYS A 31 -3.42 -9.84 7.42
CA LYS A 31 -4.17 -10.82 8.24
C LYS A 31 -4.51 -10.28 9.62
N THR A 32 -3.71 -9.36 10.14
CA THR A 32 -3.90 -8.72 11.45
C THR A 32 -4.47 -7.31 11.34
N HIS A 33 -4.87 -6.85 10.14
CA HIS A 33 -5.31 -5.48 9.87
C HIS A 33 -4.29 -4.41 10.32
N SER A 34 -3.01 -4.73 10.25
CA SER A 34 -1.90 -3.85 10.68
C SER A 34 -1.20 -3.15 9.50
N ALA A 35 -1.78 -3.26 8.30
CA ALA A 35 -1.31 -2.61 7.09
C ALA A 35 -2.46 -2.02 6.29
N VAL A 36 -2.15 -0.96 5.55
CA VAL A 36 -3.03 -0.40 4.52
C VAL A 36 -2.26 -0.23 3.22
N ASP A 37 -2.88 -0.68 2.14
CA ASP A 37 -2.40 -0.53 0.77
C ASP A 37 -3.11 0.68 0.15
N ILE A 38 -2.35 1.70 -0.26
CA ILE A 38 -2.87 2.95 -0.83
C ILE A 38 -2.57 2.98 -2.33
N TYR A 39 -3.58 3.19 -3.15
CA TYR A 39 -3.51 3.17 -4.62
C TYR A 39 -3.81 4.56 -5.18
N TYR A 40 -2.85 5.12 -5.88
CA TYR A 40 -2.99 6.33 -6.69
C TYR A 40 -1.83 6.40 -7.70
N GLY A 41 -2.04 7.08 -8.82
CA GLY A 41 -1.03 7.22 -9.87
C GLY A 41 -0.73 5.92 -10.62
N ASP A 42 0.38 5.96 -11.36
CA ASP A 42 0.92 4.88 -12.18
C ASP A 42 2.34 4.49 -11.70
N PHE A 43 2.88 3.36 -12.15
CA PHE A 43 4.30 3.06 -11.90
C PHE A 43 5.19 4.18 -12.47
N GLY A 44 6.18 4.61 -11.69
CA GLY A 44 7.05 5.75 -12.00
C GLY A 44 6.48 7.12 -11.62
N SER A 45 5.21 7.21 -11.22
CA SER A 45 4.63 8.46 -10.71
C SER A 45 5.05 8.75 -9.27
N ASP A 46 4.84 10.00 -8.85
CA ASP A 46 5.24 10.49 -7.53
C ASP A 46 4.49 9.80 -6.39
N ALA A 47 5.24 9.39 -5.37
CA ALA A 47 4.74 8.88 -4.11
C ALA A 47 4.80 9.99 -3.06
N LEU A 48 3.65 10.30 -2.45
CA LEU A 48 3.49 11.33 -1.45
C LEU A 48 3.44 10.74 -0.04
N SER A 49 4.09 11.38 0.92
CA SER A 49 4.15 10.91 2.30
C SER A 49 2.74 10.80 2.90
N PRO A 50 2.38 9.65 3.49
CA PRO A 50 1.11 9.49 4.17
C PRO A 50 1.11 10.10 5.58
N VAL A 51 2.27 10.51 6.11
CA VAL A 51 2.45 10.95 7.50
C VAL A 51 3.43 12.12 7.61
N ASP A 52 3.38 12.82 8.74
CA ASP A 52 4.44 13.75 9.15
C ASP A 52 5.52 12.96 9.93
N GLY A 53 6.79 13.38 9.86
CA GLY A 53 7.84 12.75 10.67
C GLY A 53 9.26 12.99 10.16
N GLU A 54 10.20 12.18 10.63
CA GLU A 54 11.61 12.21 10.22
C GLU A 54 11.99 10.85 9.62
N VAL A 55 12.65 10.83 8.47
CA VAL A 55 13.19 9.59 7.90
C VAL A 55 14.33 9.10 8.78
N ILE A 56 14.23 7.90 9.34
CA ILE A 56 15.27 7.35 10.23
C ILE A 56 16.09 6.24 9.57
N ASP A 57 15.56 5.58 8.53
CA ASP A 57 16.28 4.54 7.82
C ASP A 57 15.69 4.32 6.42
N ILE A 58 16.55 3.90 5.50
CA ILE A 58 16.19 3.44 4.17
C ILE A 58 16.93 2.13 3.92
N LYS A 59 16.20 1.06 3.69
CA LYS A 59 16.76 -0.24 3.27
C LYS A 59 16.38 -0.54 1.83
N SER A 60 17.24 -1.29 1.15
CA SER A 60 16.91 -1.89 -0.14
C SER A 60 17.28 -3.35 -0.14
N PHE A 61 16.48 -4.17 -0.82
CA PHE A 61 16.76 -5.59 -1.02
C PHE A 61 16.26 -6.04 -2.38
N ASP A 62 16.81 -7.13 -2.90
CA ASP A 62 16.38 -7.68 -4.17
C ASP A 62 15.19 -8.62 -3.96
N THR A 63 14.21 -8.51 -4.86
CA THR A 63 12.99 -9.34 -4.87
C THR A 63 13.17 -10.53 -5.82
N PRO A 64 12.51 -11.66 -5.53
CA PRO A 64 12.48 -12.77 -6.47
C PRO A 64 11.73 -12.35 -7.74
N THR A 65 12.32 -12.60 -8.92
CA THR A 65 11.67 -12.34 -10.21
C THR A 65 11.98 -13.48 -11.19
N PRO A 66 10.99 -13.98 -11.94
CA PRO A 66 11.23 -14.92 -13.04
C PRO A 66 11.81 -14.22 -14.28
N PHE A 67 11.80 -12.89 -14.32
CA PHE A 67 12.24 -12.09 -15.46
C PHE A 67 13.70 -11.67 -15.28
N LYS A 68 14.55 -12.17 -16.18
CA LYS A 68 15.95 -11.78 -16.27
C LYS A 68 16.03 -10.30 -16.69
N ASP A 69 16.94 -9.54 -16.07
CA ASP A 69 17.22 -8.12 -16.35
C ASP A 69 16.14 -7.11 -15.90
N TRP A 70 15.08 -7.56 -15.22
CA TRP A 70 14.15 -6.64 -14.55
C TRP A 70 14.72 -6.08 -13.26
N ASN A 71 14.45 -4.80 -13.01
CA ASN A 71 14.77 -4.18 -11.73
C ASN A 71 13.93 -4.84 -10.63
N SER A 72 14.58 -5.63 -9.79
CA SER A 72 13.94 -6.34 -8.69
C SER A 72 14.12 -5.64 -7.35
N LYS A 73 14.63 -4.40 -7.30
CA LYS A 73 14.85 -3.72 -6.02
C LYS A 73 13.54 -3.33 -5.36
N GLU A 74 13.39 -3.71 -4.11
CA GLU A 74 12.41 -3.19 -3.16
C GLU A 74 13.10 -2.26 -2.18
N TYR A 75 12.35 -1.32 -1.63
CA TYR A 75 12.81 -0.39 -0.64
C TYR A 75 11.90 -0.39 0.59
N VAL A 76 12.51 -0.20 1.76
CA VAL A 76 11.81 0.13 2.99
C VAL A 76 12.19 1.55 3.36
N ILE A 77 11.19 2.42 3.48
CA ILE A 77 11.35 3.76 4.07
C ILE A 77 10.80 3.68 5.48
N ALA A 78 11.61 4.04 6.47
CA ALA A 78 11.20 4.11 7.87
C ALA A 78 11.12 5.58 8.31
N ILE A 79 9.92 6.04 8.61
CA ILE A 79 9.64 7.40 9.09
C ILE A 79 9.28 7.33 10.56
N ARG A 80 9.99 8.03 11.43
CA ARG A 80 9.67 8.13 12.85
C ARG A 80 8.68 9.27 13.08
N GLN A 81 7.62 8.96 13.82
CA GLN A 81 6.70 9.92 14.38
C GLN A 81 6.42 9.51 15.83
N ASN A 82 6.74 10.40 16.78
CA ASN A 82 6.70 10.11 18.21
C ASN A 82 7.51 8.83 18.55
N GLU A 83 6.90 7.89 19.28
CA GLU A 83 7.51 6.61 19.67
C GLU A 83 7.31 5.49 18.61
N GLN A 84 6.71 5.80 17.47
CA GLN A 84 6.36 4.83 16.44
C GLN A 84 7.16 5.06 15.15
N VAL A 85 7.21 4.00 14.33
CA VAL A 85 7.88 4.00 13.02
C VAL A 85 6.86 3.60 11.97
N ILE A 86 6.69 4.44 10.97
CA ILE A 86 5.88 4.18 9.80
C ILE A 86 6.78 3.55 8.75
N LYS A 87 6.45 2.32 8.37
CA LYS A 87 7.15 1.55 7.34
C LYS A 87 6.39 1.70 6.03
N ILE A 88 7.10 2.10 4.99
CA ILE A 88 6.56 2.25 3.63
C ILE A 88 7.34 1.33 2.69
N LEU A 89 6.63 0.56 1.85
CA LEU A 89 7.19 -0.28 0.78
C LEU A 89 6.70 0.16 -0.60
N HIS A 90 7.30 -0.40 -1.65
CA HIS A 90 6.94 -0.26 -3.06
C HIS A 90 7.14 1.15 -3.61
N VAL A 91 8.00 1.93 -2.95
CA VAL A 91 8.38 3.28 -3.33
C VAL A 91 9.89 3.37 -3.35
N LYS A 92 10.47 3.73 -4.50
CA LYS A 92 11.89 4.10 -4.57
C LYS A 92 12.05 5.50 -3.95
N PRO A 93 12.84 5.64 -2.88
CA PRO A 93 12.95 6.91 -2.18
C PRO A 93 13.78 7.93 -2.95
N ASP A 94 13.36 9.19 -2.87
CA ASP A 94 14.15 10.39 -3.24
C ASP A 94 14.63 11.16 -1.98
N VAL A 95 14.24 10.70 -0.80
CA VAL A 95 14.59 11.25 0.52
C VAL A 95 15.78 10.52 1.14
N MET A 96 16.38 11.10 2.17
CA MET A 96 17.51 10.55 2.93
C MET A 96 17.19 10.47 4.43
N PRO A 97 17.88 9.61 5.20
CA PRO A 97 17.81 9.65 6.65
C PRO A 97 18.12 11.06 7.19
N SER A 98 17.41 11.45 8.24
CA SER A 98 17.34 12.79 8.85
C SER A 98 16.54 13.84 8.08
N ASP A 99 15.95 13.52 6.93
CA ASP A 99 14.99 14.43 6.29
C ASP A 99 13.71 14.54 7.13
N ALA A 100 13.28 15.77 7.37
CA ALA A 100 11.97 16.06 7.94
C ALA A 100 10.93 16.12 6.82
N ILE A 101 9.85 15.36 6.97
CA ILE A 101 8.82 15.16 5.95
C ILE A 101 7.46 15.54 6.53
N SER A 102 6.67 16.27 5.75
CA SER A 102 5.26 16.53 6.03
C SER A 102 4.36 15.62 5.19
N LYS A 103 3.16 15.32 5.67
CA LYS A 103 2.14 14.61 4.90
C LYS A 103 1.87 15.34 3.58
N GLY A 104 1.86 14.60 2.48
CA GLY A 104 1.72 15.14 1.13
C GLY A 104 3.03 15.54 0.45
N ASP A 105 4.16 15.59 1.16
CA ASP A 105 5.47 15.82 0.54
C ASP A 105 5.87 14.64 -0.34
N ARG A 106 6.58 14.91 -1.43
CA ARG A 106 7.11 13.86 -2.32
C ARG A 106 8.24 13.10 -1.61
N ILE A 107 8.08 11.79 -1.44
CA ILE A 107 9.08 10.92 -0.80
C ILE A 107 9.80 10.00 -1.79
N GLY A 108 9.32 9.94 -3.03
CA GLY A 108 9.90 9.07 -4.05
C GLY A 108 8.96 8.81 -5.21
N THR A 109 9.14 7.66 -5.86
CA THR A 109 8.32 7.21 -6.99
C THR A 109 7.85 5.77 -6.83
N PHE A 110 6.65 5.45 -7.28
CA PHE A 110 6.16 4.08 -7.32
C PHE A 110 7.02 3.19 -8.21
N ILE A 111 7.35 2.00 -7.72
CA ILE A 111 8.19 1.05 -8.46
C ILE A 111 7.44 -0.20 -8.88
N HIS A 112 7.81 -0.71 -10.05
CA HIS A 112 7.44 -2.05 -10.51
C HIS A 112 8.65 -2.96 -10.30
N ASN A 113 8.56 -3.88 -9.34
CA ASN A 113 9.61 -4.86 -9.02
C ASN A 113 9.09 -6.30 -9.10
N GLY A 114 9.85 -7.29 -8.59
CA GLY A 114 9.53 -8.71 -8.70
C GLY A 114 8.28 -9.17 -7.97
N TYR A 115 7.69 -8.35 -7.08
CA TYR A 115 6.39 -8.64 -6.47
C TYR A 115 5.20 -8.24 -7.35
N PHE A 116 5.45 -7.47 -8.40
CA PHE A 116 4.42 -7.00 -9.31
C PHE A 116 4.48 -7.75 -10.64
N ILE A 117 3.30 -8.00 -11.18
CA ILE A 117 3.06 -8.56 -12.50
C ILE A 117 2.13 -7.62 -13.25
N PHE A 118 2.00 -7.81 -14.56
CA PHE A 118 1.44 -6.81 -15.48
C PHE A 118 0.00 -6.35 -15.18
N TRP A 119 -0.74 -7.07 -14.34
CA TRP A 119 -2.11 -6.72 -13.94
C TRP A 119 -2.20 -6.01 -12.57
N ASN A 120 -1.09 -5.74 -11.91
CA ASN A 120 -1.10 -5.02 -10.65
C ASN A 120 -1.09 -3.50 -10.86
N ASP A 121 -1.95 -2.80 -10.12
CA ASP A 121 -1.82 -1.36 -9.90
C ASP A 121 -0.62 -1.06 -8.98
N PRO A 122 0.05 0.09 -9.13
CA PRO A 122 1.01 0.57 -8.15
C PRO A 122 0.34 0.77 -6.79
N VAL A 123 1.07 0.44 -5.73
CA VAL A 123 0.55 0.46 -4.37
C VAL A 123 1.61 0.97 -3.41
N MET A 124 1.21 1.80 -2.47
CA MET A 124 2.02 2.16 -1.31
C MET A 124 1.54 1.33 -0.14
N HIS A 125 2.37 0.39 0.31
CA HIS A 125 2.07 -0.41 1.49
C HIS A 125 2.57 0.33 2.73
N VAL A 126 1.68 0.59 3.68
CA VAL A 126 1.97 1.37 4.89
C VAL A 126 1.64 0.55 6.13
N GLU A 127 2.60 0.48 7.05
CA GLU A 127 2.43 -0.12 8.37
C GLU A 127 2.88 0.83 9.48
N VAL A 128 2.21 0.78 10.62
CA VAL A 128 2.71 1.38 11.87
C VAL A 128 3.44 0.30 12.67
N ARG A 129 4.63 0.62 13.17
CA ARG A 129 5.58 -0.32 13.78
C ARG A 129 6.18 0.26 15.06
N LYS A 130 6.61 -0.61 15.96
CA LYS A 130 7.44 -0.24 17.11
C LYS A 130 8.86 0.09 16.64
N GLN A 131 9.54 0.95 17.40
CA GLN A 131 10.98 1.16 17.19
C GLN A 131 11.74 -0.17 17.27
N GLY A 132 12.68 -0.37 16.33
CA GLY A 132 13.47 -1.60 16.21
C GLY A 132 12.77 -2.80 15.57
N ASP A 133 11.47 -2.73 15.27
CA ASP A 133 10.70 -3.85 14.71
C ASP A 133 10.30 -3.67 13.24
N TYR A 134 10.55 -2.50 12.65
CA TYR A 134 9.99 -2.10 11.35
C TYR A 134 10.43 -2.98 10.16
N LEU A 135 11.50 -3.78 10.29
CA LEU A 135 11.96 -4.72 9.25
C LEU A 135 11.25 -6.08 9.26
N ARG A 136 10.51 -6.44 10.33
CA ARG A 136 9.81 -7.72 10.34
C ARG A 136 8.64 -7.74 9.36
N ALA A 137 8.34 -8.94 8.87
CA ALA A 137 7.20 -9.20 8.00
C ALA A 137 5.87 -9.33 8.76
N SER A 138 5.91 -9.77 10.02
CA SER A 138 4.73 -9.88 10.88
C SER A 138 4.50 -8.58 11.66
N ASN A 139 3.22 -8.25 11.85
CA ASN A 139 2.79 -7.06 12.58
C ASN A 139 1.47 -7.35 13.32
N ASN A 140 1.27 -6.72 14.47
CA ASN A 140 0.06 -6.79 15.28
C ASN A 140 -0.46 -5.42 15.75
N MET A 141 0.10 -4.33 15.22
CA MET A 141 -0.35 -2.96 15.48
C MET A 141 -1.52 -2.60 14.55
N ARG A 142 -2.72 -2.97 15.00
CA ARG A 142 -3.95 -2.85 14.20
C ARG A 142 -4.27 -1.40 13.84
N LEU A 143 -4.49 -1.15 12.56
CA LEU A 143 -4.99 0.11 12.06
C LEU A 143 -6.52 0.18 12.19
N THR A 144 -7.03 1.33 12.60
CA THR A 144 -8.46 1.65 12.60
C THR A 144 -8.79 2.43 11.33
N PRO A 145 -9.65 1.90 10.43
CA PRO A 145 -10.07 2.63 9.24
C PRO A 145 -10.86 3.89 9.58
N ASN A 146 -10.55 5.00 8.92
CA ASN A 146 -11.33 6.23 9.00
C ASN A 146 -12.32 6.27 7.83
N ILE A 147 -13.41 5.53 7.95
CA ILE A 147 -14.47 5.44 6.94
C ILE A 147 -15.75 5.96 7.56
N GLU A 148 -16.33 6.99 6.95
CA GLU A 148 -17.68 7.43 7.29
C GLU A 148 -18.69 6.43 6.72
N TRP A 149 -19.26 5.63 7.59
CA TRP A 149 -20.39 4.77 7.23
C TRP A 149 -21.65 5.63 7.20
N SER A 150 -22.15 5.97 6.01
CA SER A 150 -23.55 6.35 5.90
C SER A 150 -24.39 5.18 6.40
N ARG A 151 -25.21 5.39 7.44
CA ARG A 151 -26.08 4.33 7.99
C ARG A 151 -26.79 3.63 6.85
N LEU A 152 -26.59 2.31 6.73
CA LEU A 152 -27.49 1.50 5.93
C LEU A 152 -28.90 1.74 6.47
N PRO A 153 -29.89 2.05 5.63
CA PRO A 153 -31.23 2.33 6.10
C PRO A 153 -31.74 1.12 6.89
N SER A 154 -31.93 1.29 8.20
CA SER A 154 -32.44 0.24 9.07
C SER A 154 -33.80 -0.21 8.54
N SER A 155 -33.97 -1.52 8.32
CA SER A 155 -35.15 -2.23 7.78
C SER A 155 -35.17 -2.60 6.28
N LYS A 156 -34.13 -2.29 5.49
CA LYS A 156 -34.06 -2.83 4.11
C LYS A 156 -33.06 -3.97 4.01
N THR A 157 -33.53 -5.13 3.56
CA THR A 157 -32.66 -6.12 2.90
C THR A 157 -31.96 -5.39 1.76
N LEU A 158 -30.63 -5.31 1.82
CA LEU A 158 -29.84 -4.71 0.76
C LEU A 158 -29.48 -5.82 -0.22
N GLU A 159 -30.26 -5.96 -1.29
CA GLU A 159 -29.84 -6.74 -2.46
C GLU A 159 -28.85 -5.90 -3.24
N LEU A 160 -27.57 -6.24 -3.13
CA LEU A 160 -26.51 -5.64 -3.92
C LEU A 160 -26.41 -6.41 -5.22
N GLU A 161 -26.85 -5.78 -6.31
CA GLU A 161 -26.54 -6.27 -7.64
C GLU A 161 -25.12 -5.83 -7.98
N CYS A 162 -24.15 -6.70 -7.68
CA CYS A 162 -22.76 -6.49 -8.08
C CYS A 162 -22.60 -6.84 -9.55
N GLN A 163 -22.44 -5.83 -10.40
CA GLN A 163 -21.99 -6.03 -11.77
C GLN A 163 -20.45 -6.11 -11.78
N VAL A 164 -19.92 -7.27 -12.16
CA VAL A 164 -18.49 -7.46 -12.40
C VAL A 164 -18.22 -6.99 -13.83
N GLU A 165 -17.58 -5.82 -13.98
CA GLU A 165 -17.05 -5.37 -15.27
C GLU A 165 -15.56 -5.71 -15.36
N GLU A 166 -15.20 -6.51 -16.35
CA GLU A 166 -13.82 -6.76 -16.70
C GLU A 166 -13.26 -5.55 -17.47
N THR A 167 -12.39 -4.77 -16.84
CA THR A 167 -11.84 -3.53 -17.43
C THR A 167 -10.63 -3.77 -18.35
N ASN A 168 -10.30 -5.02 -18.68
CA ASN A 168 -9.24 -5.31 -19.63
C ASN A 168 -9.70 -5.06 -21.06
N LYS A 169 -9.49 -3.83 -21.55
CA LYS A 169 -9.45 -3.55 -22.99
C LYS A 169 -8.09 -3.97 -23.55
N SER A 170 -7.85 -5.26 -23.66
CA SER A 170 -6.74 -5.81 -24.42
C SER A 170 -7.28 -6.68 -25.57
N ASP A 171 -6.74 -6.40 -26.76
CA ASP A 171 -7.08 -6.89 -28.10
C ASP A 171 -7.55 -8.37 -28.17
N PRO A 172 -8.65 -8.72 -28.89
CA PRO A 172 -9.22 -10.08 -28.90
C PRO A 172 -8.36 -11.17 -29.56
N SER A 173 -7.14 -10.87 -30.03
CA SER A 173 -6.35 -11.82 -30.83
C SER A 173 -5.46 -12.78 -30.03
N GLU A 174 -5.35 -12.66 -28.71
CA GLU A 174 -4.52 -13.58 -27.90
C GLU A 174 -5.25 -14.13 -26.67
N ILE A 175 -6.23 -15.01 -26.88
CA ILE A 175 -6.84 -15.77 -25.78
C ILE A 175 -6.03 -17.06 -25.56
N ARG A 176 -5.12 -17.06 -24.58
CA ARG A 176 -4.61 -18.29 -23.96
C ARG A 176 -5.53 -18.67 -22.80
N ARG A 177 -6.30 -19.75 -22.98
CA ARG A 177 -7.15 -20.33 -21.92
C ARG A 177 -6.28 -21.00 -20.86
N TRP A 178 -6.46 -20.58 -19.60
CA TRP A 178 -6.09 -21.39 -18.45
C TRP A 178 -7.30 -21.48 -17.52
N THR A 179 -7.71 -22.71 -17.23
CA THR A 179 -8.73 -23.03 -16.24
C THR A 179 -8.01 -23.29 -14.92
N THR A 180 -8.31 -22.52 -13.87
CA THR A 180 -7.91 -22.87 -12.50
C THR A 180 -9.15 -23.29 -11.73
N LEU A 181 -9.23 -24.58 -11.42
CA LEU A 181 -10.13 -25.15 -10.41
C LEU A 181 -9.53 -24.86 -9.03
N CYS A 182 -10.24 -24.12 -8.20
CA CYS A 182 -9.93 -23.99 -6.78
C CYS A 182 -10.60 -25.14 -6.01
N TRP A 183 -9.79 -25.87 -5.25
CA TRP A 183 -10.24 -26.74 -4.15
C TRP A 183 -10.08 -25.99 -2.83
#